data_AF-A0AAZ3RCP5-F1
#
_entry.id   AF-A0AAZ3RCP5-F1
#
_cell.length_a   1.000
_cell.length_b   1.000
_cell.length_c   1.000
_cell.angle_alpha   90.00
_cell.angle_beta   90.00
_cell.angle_gamma   90.00
#
_symmetry.space_group_name_H-M   'P 1'
#
loop_
_entity.id
_entity.type
_entity.pdbx_description
1 polymer ?
#
loop_
_entity_poly.entity_id
_entity_poly.type
_entity_poly.pdbx_seq_one_letter_code
_entity_poly.pdbx_strand_id
1 'polypeptide(L)'
;MTLARHTRAEVEIGQVEMRTMQSLQTCTVLLVLSVLIGLSWSLNPRDPNVCSLWESFTTSVKESYAHPYDQVTEEPCSEPRTSYRCTRHRITYKTAYRQAVKMDYRRRYQCCPGYYESRDKCVPRCTKECVHGRCVAPDRCQCEGGWRGDDCSSACDDQHWGPGCGQLCKCENGGLCNPVTGTCQCPPGYIGRRCEDPCPPGTFGKGCLQKCQCGTGGSCNKVTGECLCREKFTGTFCEKSCPRSPCPLRCPCQNGGICQGKGICACPPGWTGEVCTERCAEGRFGPNCAHECVCHNRGHCNPETGHCQCAEGFTGNR
;
A
#
# COMPACT_ATOMS: atom_id res chain seq x y z
N MET A 1 72.35 -13.51 59.38
CA MET A 1 71.30 -12.61 58.83
C MET A 1 71.12 -12.97 57.36
N THR A 2 69.85 -13.12 56.94
CA THR A 2 69.31 -13.07 55.55
C THR A 2 69.77 -14.15 54.54
N LEU A 3 68.97 -15.22 54.33
CA LEU A 3 67.83 -15.39 53.37
C LEU A 3 68.31 -15.73 51.93
N ALA A 4 68.20 -16.98 51.46
CA ALA A 4 67.02 -17.64 50.85
C ALA A 4 66.86 -17.39 49.34
N ARG A 5 66.97 -18.45 48.53
CA ARG A 5 66.63 -18.65 47.09
C ARG A 5 67.03 -20.11 46.78
N HIS A 6 66.30 -21.04 46.17
CA HIS A 6 65.14 -21.04 45.28
C HIS A 6 64.50 -22.44 45.34
N THR A 7 63.21 -22.55 45.67
CA THR A 7 62.33 -23.66 45.22
C THR A 7 60.91 -23.10 45.12
N ARG A 8 60.63 -22.35 44.03
CA ARG A 8 59.33 -21.73 43.77
C ARG A 8 59.01 -21.77 42.27
N ALA A 9 58.98 -22.96 41.68
CA ALA A 9 58.65 -23.14 40.27
C ALA A 9 57.61 -24.23 39.97
N GLU A 10 57.26 -25.11 40.92
CA GLU A 10 56.34 -26.22 40.64
C GLU A 10 54.94 -26.11 41.28
N VAL A 11 54.63 -25.01 41.99
CA VAL A 11 53.33 -24.84 42.68
C VAL A 11 52.37 -23.88 41.94
N GLU A 12 52.85 -23.06 41.00
CA GLU A 12 52.01 -22.06 40.30
C GLU A 12 51.34 -22.58 39.01
N ILE A 13 51.77 -23.71 38.45
CA ILE A 13 51.19 -24.23 37.19
C ILE A 13 49.86 -24.97 37.45
N GLY A 14 49.71 -25.65 38.59
CA GLY A 14 48.49 -26.38 38.95
C GLY A 14 47.31 -25.51 39.44
N GLN A 15 47.56 -24.26 39.84
CA GLN A 15 46.48 -23.34 40.27
C GLN A 15 45.92 -22.47 39.13
N VAL A 16 46.66 -22.28 38.04
CA VAL A 16 46.20 -21.53 36.86
C VAL A 16 45.30 -22.40 35.97
N GLU A 17 45.64 -23.68 35.77
CA GLU A 17 44.79 -24.63 35.03
C GLU A 17 43.46 -24.94 35.72
N MET A 18 43.42 -24.92 37.05
CA MET A 18 42.19 -25.18 37.82
C MET A 18 41.21 -24.00 37.77
N ARG A 19 41.73 -22.76 37.70
CA ARG A 19 40.91 -21.54 37.54
C ARG A 19 40.41 -21.34 36.10
N THR A 20 41.18 -21.73 35.09
CA THR A 20 40.73 -21.69 33.69
C THR A 20 39.72 -22.79 33.36
N MET A 21 39.87 -24.01 33.90
CA MET A 21 38.84 -25.07 33.77
C MET A 21 37.54 -24.72 34.51
N GLN A 22 37.61 -24.13 35.71
CA GLN A 22 36.41 -23.67 36.42
C GLN A 22 35.71 -22.52 35.69
N SER A 23 36.46 -21.55 35.13
CA SER A 23 35.89 -20.44 34.36
C SER A 23 35.24 -20.90 33.03
N LEU A 24 35.84 -21.86 32.32
CA LEU A 24 35.25 -22.46 31.12
C LEU A 24 34.00 -23.29 31.46
N GLN A 25 34.03 -24.07 32.56
CA GLN A 25 32.87 -24.84 33.04
C GLN A 25 31.72 -23.93 33.47
N THR A 26 31.97 -22.81 34.15
CA THR A 26 30.91 -21.84 34.49
C THR A 26 30.35 -21.12 33.28
N CYS A 27 31.18 -20.79 32.28
CA CYS A 27 30.74 -20.10 31.07
C CYS A 27 29.94 -21.02 30.14
N THR A 28 30.32 -22.30 30.05
CA THR A 28 29.55 -23.33 29.33
C THR A 28 28.25 -23.69 30.05
N VAL A 29 28.24 -23.78 31.38
CA VAL A 29 27.00 -24.00 32.17
C VAL A 29 26.05 -22.80 32.06
N LEU A 30 26.55 -21.55 32.07
CA LEU A 30 25.73 -20.35 31.86
C LEU A 30 25.21 -20.24 30.42
N LEU A 31 26.03 -20.60 29.43
CA LEU A 31 25.59 -20.66 28.03
C LEU A 31 24.55 -21.78 27.85
N VAL A 32 24.74 -22.96 28.43
CA VAL A 32 23.76 -24.06 28.39
C VAL A 32 22.49 -23.71 29.17
N LEU A 33 22.57 -23.03 30.32
CA LEU A 33 21.40 -22.48 31.02
C LEU A 33 20.70 -21.41 30.21
N SER A 34 21.42 -20.50 29.54
CA SER A 34 20.83 -19.48 28.67
C SER A 34 20.21 -20.07 27.40
N VAL A 35 20.75 -21.19 26.90
CA VAL A 35 20.21 -21.97 25.78
C VAL A 35 19.00 -22.79 26.24
N LEU A 36 19.00 -23.36 27.45
CA LEU A 36 17.87 -24.09 28.02
C LEU A 36 16.72 -23.16 28.43
N ILE A 37 17.01 -21.95 28.93
CA ILE A 37 16.02 -20.88 29.18
C ILE A 37 15.59 -20.25 27.84
N GLY A 38 16.50 -20.16 26.88
CA GLY A 38 16.24 -19.73 25.50
C GLY A 38 15.54 -20.78 24.64
N LEU A 39 15.22 -21.97 25.17
CA LEU A 39 14.45 -23.03 24.50
C LEU A 39 13.08 -23.24 25.17
N SER A 40 12.77 -22.54 26.28
CA SER A 40 11.41 -22.47 26.81
C SER A 40 10.64 -21.37 26.08
N TRP A 41 10.45 -21.56 24.77
CA TRP A 41 9.55 -20.74 23.96
C TRP A 41 8.14 -21.15 24.35
N SER A 42 7.63 -20.54 25.41
CA SER A 42 6.25 -20.73 25.83
C SER A 42 5.52 -19.43 25.55
N LEU A 43 4.55 -19.51 24.64
CA LEU A 43 3.60 -18.44 24.41
C LEU A 43 3.04 -17.94 25.74
N ASN A 44 3.04 -16.62 25.92
CA ASN A 44 2.48 -16.03 27.11
C ASN A 44 0.95 -16.17 27.06
N PRO A 45 0.31 -16.76 28.08
CA PRO A 45 -1.13 -17.03 28.08
C PRO A 45 -2.03 -15.79 28.11
N ARG A 46 -1.45 -14.60 28.35
CA ARG A 46 -2.17 -13.32 28.28
C ARG A 46 -2.07 -12.65 26.91
N ASP A 47 -1.24 -13.18 26.02
CA ASP A 47 -1.04 -12.59 24.70
C ASP A 47 -2.24 -12.88 23.78
N PRO A 48 -2.55 -11.97 22.83
CA PRO A 48 -3.65 -12.16 21.89
C PRO A 48 -3.49 -13.44 21.07
N ASN A 49 -4.60 -14.13 20.82
CA ASN A 49 -4.66 -15.33 19.98
C ASN A 49 -3.82 -16.51 20.50
N VAL A 50 -3.55 -16.55 21.80
CA VAL A 50 -3.00 -17.71 22.51
C VAL A 50 -4.14 -18.53 23.11
N CYS A 51 -4.25 -19.78 22.68
CA CYS A 51 -5.26 -20.74 23.10
C CYS A 51 -4.62 -21.82 23.99
N SER A 52 -5.40 -22.38 24.92
CA SER A 52 -4.95 -23.49 25.76
C SER A 52 -5.52 -24.82 25.33
N LEU A 53 -4.68 -25.85 25.36
CA LEU A 53 -5.01 -27.25 25.09
C LEU A 53 -4.66 -28.10 26.34
N TRP A 54 -5.47 -29.11 26.62
CA TRP A 54 -5.12 -30.15 27.59
C TRP A 54 -4.37 -31.27 26.90
N GLU A 55 -3.11 -31.47 27.28
CA GLU A 55 -2.28 -32.58 26.81
C GLU A 55 -2.21 -33.64 27.90
N SER A 56 -2.52 -34.89 27.57
CA SER A 56 -2.37 -36.01 28.49
C SER A 56 -0.94 -36.53 28.48
N PHE A 57 -0.45 -36.95 29.63
CA PHE A 57 0.85 -37.60 29.79
C PHE A 57 0.75 -38.74 30.79
N THR A 58 1.67 -39.69 30.71
CA THR A 58 1.70 -40.85 31.58
C THR A 58 2.76 -40.70 32.65
N THR A 59 2.38 -40.92 33.91
CA THR A 59 3.25 -40.88 35.08
C THR A 59 3.34 -42.28 35.68
N SER A 60 4.55 -42.77 35.95
CA SER A 60 4.73 -44.01 36.70
C SER A 60 4.53 -43.76 38.18
N VAL A 61 3.53 -44.41 38.77
CA VAL A 61 3.20 -44.30 40.19
C VAL A 61 3.32 -45.66 40.87
N LYS A 62 3.68 -45.66 42.15
CA LYS A 62 3.74 -46.86 42.98
C LYS A 62 2.37 -47.08 43.63
N GLU A 63 1.62 -48.04 43.12
CA GLU A 63 0.28 -48.37 43.60
C GLU A 63 0.34 -49.53 44.59
N SER A 64 -0.33 -49.40 45.73
CA SER A 64 -0.48 -50.49 46.70
C SER A 64 -1.62 -51.43 46.29
N TYR A 65 -1.40 -52.74 46.37
CA TYR A 65 -2.43 -53.75 46.15
C TYR A 65 -2.38 -54.85 47.23
N ALA A 66 -3.49 -55.56 47.42
CA ALA A 66 -3.56 -56.69 48.33
C ALA A 66 -3.01 -57.94 47.64
N HIS A 67 -1.82 -58.39 48.04
CA HIS A 67 -1.22 -59.62 47.52
C HIS A 67 -1.56 -60.80 48.45
N PRO A 68 -2.11 -61.91 47.91
CA PRO A 68 -2.44 -63.08 48.71
C PRO A 68 -1.17 -63.88 49.06
N TYR A 69 -1.04 -64.26 50.33
CA TYR A 69 0.00 -65.13 50.87
C TYR A 69 -0.65 -66.35 51.52
N ASP A 70 -0.27 -67.55 51.07
CA ASP A 70 -0.70 -68.78 51.71
C ASP A 70 0.06 -69.01 53.01
N GLN A 71 -0.66 -69.05 54.12
CA GLN A 71 -0.12 -69.39 55.43
C GLN A 71 -0.50 -70.83 55.74
N VAL A 72 0.49 -71.71 55.72
CA VAL A 72 0.32 -73.14 56.02
C VAL A 72 0.63 -73.38 57.50
N THR A 73 -0.36 -73.83 58.27
CA THR A 73 -0.19 -74.25 59.67
C THR A 73 -0.49 -75.74 59.82
N GLU A 74 0.24 -76.42 60.68
CA GLU A 74 -0.04 -77.81 61.04
C GLU A 74 -0.98 -77.84 62.25
N GLU A 75 -2.16 -78.42 62.07
CA GLU A 75 -3.17 -78.56 63.12
C GLU A 75 -3.57 -80.05 63.26
N PRO A 76 -3.98 -80.51 64.45
CA PRO A 76 -4.48 -81.87 64.62
C PRO A 76 -5.71 -82.10 63.74
N CYS A 77 -5.77 -83.24 63.04
CA CYS A 77 -6.90 -83.57 62.19
C CYS A 77 -8.19 -83.76 63.02
N SER A 78 -9.35 -83.36 62.49
CA SER A 78 -10.64 -83.34 63.20
C SER A 78 -11.20 -84.72 63.59
N GLU A 79 -10.47 -85.81 63.32
CA GLU A 79 -10.89 -87.18 63.61
C GLU A 79 -10.45 -87.64 65.01
N PRO A 80 -11.33 -88.19 65.85
CA PRO A 80 -11.08 -88.31 67.29
C PRO A 80 -9.98 -89.29 67.76
N ARG A 81 -9.23 -89.96 66.85
CA ARG A 81 -8.33 -91.07 67.22
C ARG A 81 -7.05 -91.21 66.42
N THR A 82 -6.60 -90.20 65.67
CA THR A 82 -5.34 -90.31 64.92
C THR A 82 -4.34 -89.23 65.33
N SER A 83 -3.06 -89.61 65.42
CA SER A 83 -1.92 -88.74 65.77
C SER A 83 -1.35 -87.99 64.55
N TYR A 84 -2.10 -87.92 63.45
CA TYR A 84 -1.62 -87.29 62.22
C TYR A 84 -1.82 -85.78 62.25
N ARG A 85 -0.87 -85.04 61.67
CA ARG A 85 -0.94 -83.58 61.50
C ARG A 85 -1.48 -83.27 60.12
N CYS A 86 -2.53 -82.45 60.05
CA CYS A 86 -3.12 -81.99 58.81
C CYS A 86 -2.64 -80.56 58.51
N THR A 87 -2.32 -80.27 57.25
CA THR A 87 -1.96 -78.91 56.81
C THR A 87 -3.21 -78.09 56.57
N ARG A 88 -3.35 -76.98 57.30
CA ARG A 88 -4.41 -76.00 57.10
C ARG A 88 -3.86 -74.83 56.28
N HIS A 89 -4.47 -74.61 55.11
CA HIS A 89 -4.14 -73.47 54.26
C HIS A 89 -5.03 -72.28 54.61
N ARG A 90 -4.42 -71.12 54.84
CA ARG A 90 -5.14 -69.87 55.11
C ARG A 90 -4.56 -68.76 54.24
N ILE A 91 -5.36 -68.28 53.29
CA ILE A 91 -4.98 -67.12 52.47
C ILE A 91 -5.07 -65.85 53.34
N THR A 92 -3.92 -65.19 53.52
CA THR A 92 -3.83 -63.88 54.18
C THR A 92 -3.43 -62.84 53.14
N TYR A 93 -3.98 -61.63 53.22
CA TYR A 93 -3.64 -60.55 52.30
C TYR A 93 -2.64 -59.60 52.97
N LYS A 94 -1.53 -59.30 52.30
CA LYS A 94 -0.58 -58.28 52.73
C LYS A 94 -0.45 -57.19 51.66
N THR A 95 -0.14 -55.97 52.07
CA THR A 95 0.09 -54.86 51.15
C THR A 95 1.40 -55.08 50.39
N ALA A 96 1.31 -55.19 49.07
CA ALA A 96 2.45 -55.16 48.16
C ALA A 96 2.33 -53.94 47.25
N TYR A 97 3.40 -53.61 46.52
CA TYR A 97 3.44 -52.47 45.62
C TYR A 97 3.77 -52.90 44.21
N ARG A 98 3.08 -52.31 43.23
CA ARG A 98 3.36 -52.47 41.80
C ARG A 98 3.55 -51.12 41.14
N GLN A 99 4.29 -51.11 40.03
CA GLN A 99 4.32 -49.93 39.16
C GLN A 99 3.01 -49.90 38.36
N ALA A 100 2.27 -48.80 38.49
CA ALA A 100 1.09 -48.52 37.70
C ALA A 100 1.34 -47.27 36.86
N VAL A 101 0.75 -47.23 35.66
CA VAL A 101 0.80 -46.05 34.80
C VAL A 101 -0.46 -45.23 35.06
N LYS A 102 -0.29 -44.01 35.55
CA LYS A 102 -1.37 -43.06 35.77
C LYS A 102 -1.40 -42.06 34.62
N MET A 103 -2.58 -41.77 34.09
CA MET A 103 -2.76 -40.67 33.14
C MET A 103 -3.01 -39.38 33.91
N ASP A 104 -2.19 -38.37 33.67
CA ASP A 104 -2.35 -37.01 34.19
C ASP A 104 -2.48 -36.03 32.99
N TYR A 105 -2.93 -34.81 33.27
CA TYR A 105 -3.16 -33.79 32.23
C TYR A 105 -2.40 -32.51 32.59
N ARG A 106 -1.81 -31.87 31.58
CA ARG A 106 -1.18 -30.55 31.72
C ARG A 106 -1.76 -29.58 30.71
N ARG A 107 -1.87 -28.32 31.11
CA ARG A 107 -2.29 -27.24 30.21
C ARG A 107 -1.10 -26.76 29.40
N ARG A 108 -1.19 -26.85 28.08
CA ARG A 108 -0.24 -26.26 27.13
C ARG A 108 -0.88 -25.10 26.39
N TYR A 109 -0.03 -24.20 25.90
CA TYR A 109 -0.44 -23.03 25.13
C TYR A 109 0.07 -23.15 23.71
N GLN A 110 -0.79 -22.79 22.76
CA GLN A 110 -0.50 -22.77 21.34
C GLN A 110 -1.27 -21.62 20.69
N CYS A 111 -0.89 -21.23 19.48
CA CYS A 111 -1.69 -20.28 18.73
C CYS A 111 -3.09 -20.85 18.43
N CYS A 112 -4.09 -19.97 18.47
CA CYS A 112 -5.46 -20.31 18.10
C CYS A 112 -5.55 -20.72 16.62
N PRO A 113 -6.62 -21.44 16.20
CA PRO A 113 -6.81 -21.82 14.80
C PRO A 113 -6.73 -20.61 13.85
N GLY A 114 -5.98 -20.76 12.75
CA GLY A 114 -5.74 -19.68 11.79
C GLY A 114 -4.57 -18.75 12.13
N TYR A 115 -3.84 -19.01 13.22
CA TYR A 115 -2.62 -18.28 13.58
C TYR A 115 -1.42 -19.23 13.58
N TYR A 116 -0.25 -18.71 13.25
CA TYR A 116 1.02 -19.43 13.35
C TYR A 116 1.97 -18.69 14.30
N GLU A 117 2.87 -19.44 14.92
CA GLU A 117 3.84 -18.87 15.85
C GLU A 117 5.03 -18.27 15.10
N SER A 118 5.37 -17.04 15.42
CA SER A 118 6.56 -16.33 14.91
C SER A 118 7.10 -15.40 15.98
N ARG A 119 8.36 -15.63 16.40
CA ARG A 119 9.04 -14.86 17.46
C ARG A 119 8.20 -14.75 18.74
N ASP A 120 7.75 -15.89 19.26
CA ASP A 120 6.91 -16.03 20.47
C ASP A 120 5.57 -15.29 20.41
N LYS A 121 5.06 -14.99 19.21
CA LYS A 121 3.77 -14.32 18.99
C LYS A 121 2.93 -15.07 17.98
N CYS A 122 1.62 -15.03 18.18
CA CYS A 122 0.66 -15.60 17.24
C CYS A 122 0.33 -14.60 16.13
N VAL A 123 0.82 -14.88 14.93
CA VAL A 123 0.63 -14.07 13.72
C VAL A 123 -0.50 -14.70 12.89
N PRO A 124 -1.47 -13.90 12.38
CA PRO A 124 -2.56 -14.45 11.58
C PRO A 124 -2.06 -15.02 10.26
N ARG A 125 -2.69 -16.10 9.82
CA ARG A 125 -2.46 -16.73 8.51
C ARG A 125 -3.54 -16.29 7.54
N CYS A 126 -3.13 -15.69 6.43
CA CYS A 126 -4.01 -15.43 5.29
C CYS A 126 -3.65 -16.40 4.16
N THR A 127 -4.65 -17.07 3.59
CA THR A 127 -4.49 -18.03 2.49
C THR A 127 -4.11 -17.32 1.20
N LYS A 128 -4.69 -16.13 0.99
CA LYS A 128 -4.30 -15.19 -0.06
C LYS A 128 -3.42 -14.10 0.54
N GLU A 129 -2.45 -13.64 -0.23
CA GLU A 129 -1.63 -12.51 0.15
C GLU A 129 -2.44 -11.22 0.12
N CYS A 130 -2.23 -10.34 1.12
CA CYS A 130 -2.81 -9.00 1.12
C CYS A 130 -1.90 -8.08 0.31
N VAL A 131 -2.20 -7.86 -0.97
CA VAL A 131 -1.29 -7.19 -1.92
C VAL A 131 -0.90 -5.78 -1.47
N HIS A 132 -1.90 -4.94 -1.19
CA HIS A 132 -1.72 -3.59 -0.63
C HIS A 132 -2.32 -3.51 0.76
N GLY A 133 -1.79 -4.32 1.68
CA GLY A 133 -2.33 -4.40 3.02
C GLY A 133 -1.57 -5.37 3.92
N ARG A 134 -2.17 -5.67 5.06
CA ARG A 134 -1.62 -6.65 6.01
C ARG A 134 -2.68 -7.59 6.53
N CYS A 135 -2.29 -8.83 6.82
CA CYS A 135 -3.14 -9.81 7.45
C CYS A 135 -3.35 -9.42 8.93
N VAL A 136 -4.59 -9.18 9.33
CA VAL A 136 -4.94 -8.76 10.71
C VAL A 136 -5.68 -9.84 11.50
N ALA A 137 -6.27 -10.78 10.79
CA ALA A 137 -6.96 -11.96 11.32
C ALA A 137 -6.91 -13.07 10.24
N PRO A 138 -7.24 -14.33 10.59
CA PRO A 138 -7.27 -15.41 9.62
C PRO A 138 -8.11 -15.04 8.40
N ASP A 139 -7.51 -15.12 7.22
CA ASP A 139 -8.11 -14.75 5.92
C ASP A 139 -8.77 -13.36 5.87
N ARG A 140 -8.32 -12.42 6.72
CA ARG A 140 -8.83 -11.05 6.75
C ARG A 140 -7.69 -10.05 6.59
N CYS A 141 -7.71 -9.36 5.47
CA CYS A 141 -6.80 -8.26 5.17
C CYS A 141 -7.32 -6.92 5.70
N GLN A 142 -6.39 -6.10 6.20
CA GLN A 142 -6.58 -4.67 6.37
C GLN A 142 -5.86 -3.97 5.23
N CYS A 143 -6.61 -3.35 4.33
CA CYS A 143 -6.04 -2.65 3.18
C CYS A 143 -5.43 -1.30 3.55
N GLU A 144 -4.45 -0.90 2.78
CA GLU A 144 -3.91 0.46 2.75
C GLU A 144 -4.93 1.41 2.11
N GLY A 145 -4.72 2.72 2.32
CA GLY A 145 -5.58 3.74 1.71
C GLY A 145 -5.53 3.67 0.19
N GLY A 146 -6.70 3.77 -0.46
CA GLY A 146 -6.81 3.70 -1.91
C GLY A 146 -7.02 2.29 -2.48
N TRP A 147 -7.08 1.27 -1.63
CA TRP A 147 -7.24 -0.13 -2.03
C TRP A 147 -8.42 -0.80 -1.30
N ARG A 148 -9.04 -1.77 -1.97
CA ARG A 148 -10.17 -2.58 -1.50
C ARG A 148 -10.14 -4.00 -2.07
N GLY A 149 -11.15 -4.77 -1.69
CA GLY A 149 -11.27 -6.19 -1.98
C GLY A 149 -10.73 -7.04 -0.84
N ASP A 150 -11.05 -8.34 -0.87
CA ASP A 150 -10.68 -9.27 0.22
C ASP A 150 -9.16 -9.42 0.36
N ASP A 151 -8.41 -9.25 -0.73
CA ASP A 151 -6.95 -9.33 -0.83
C ASP A 151 -6.27 -7.97 -1.07
N CYS A 152 -7.03 -6.87 -1.03
CA CYS A 152 -6.53 -5.51 -1.28
C CYS A 152 -5.87 -5.32 -2.66
N SER A 153 -6.31 -6.08 -3.67
CA SER A 153 -5.79 -5.99 -5.04
C SER A 153 -6.45 -4.89 -5.90
N SER A 154 -7.62 -4.40 -5.50
CA SER A 154 -8.43 -3.50 -6.31
C SER A 154 -8.30 -2.06 -5.83
N ALA A 155 -8.04 -1.11 -6.74
CA ALA A 155 -8.03 0.31 -6.39
C ALA A 155 -9.44 0.84 -6.09
N CYS A 156 -9.52 1.97 -5.37
CA CYS A 156 -10.76 2.73 -5.24
C CYS A 156 -11.23 3.31 -6.57
N ASP A 157 -12.53 3.54 -6.67
CA ASP A 157 -13.10 4.38 -7.73
C ASP A 157 -12.92 5.87 -7.41
N ASP A 158 -13.29 6.74 -8.35
CA ASP A 158 -13.15 8.19 -8.19
C ASP A 158 -14.08 8.80 -7.12
N GLN A 159 -15.03 8.01 -6.60
CA GLN A 159 -16.04 8.46 -5.63
C GLN A 159 -15.72 8.03 -4.20
N HIS A 160 -14.72 7.18 -3.98
CA HIS A 160 -14.40 6.65 -2.67
C HIS A 160 -12.91 6.73 -2.34
N TRP A 161 -12.61 6.78 -1.05
CA TRP A 161 -11.24 6.87 -0.56
C TRP A 161 -11.05 6.15 0.77
N GLY A 162 -9.78 6.06 1.19
CA GLY A 162 -9.38 5.45 2.45
C GLY A 162 -9.21 3.94 2.36
N PRO A 163 -8.90 3.27 3.48
CA PRO A 163 -8.71 1.82 3.51
C PRO A 163 -10.04 1.11 3.25
N GLY A 164 -10.04 0.19 2.27
CA GLY A 164 -11.25 -0.51 1.84
C GLY A 164 -12.25 0.37 1.08
N CYS A 165 -11.87 1.59 0.68
CA CYS A 165 -12.74 2.54 -0.03
C CYS A 165 -14.08 2.82 0.69
N GLY A 166 -14.06 2.81 2.02
CA GLY A 166 -15.28 2.97 2.84
C GLY A 166 -15.74 4.42 3.01
N GLN A 167 -14.96 5.40 2.56
CA GLN A 167 -15.28 6.82 2.72
C GLN A 167 -15.68 7.43 1.38
N LEU A 168 -16.77 8.20 1.35
CA LEU A 168 -17.22 8.91 0.16
C LEU A 168 -16.40 10.18 -0.08
N CYS A 169 -15.99 10.41 -1.33
CA CYS A 169 -15.39 11.64 -1.81
C CYS A 169 -16.44 12.75 -1.89
N LYS A 170 -16.10 13.93 -1.37
CA LYS A 170 -17.01 15.08 -1.28
C LYS A 170 -16.60 16.22 -2.21
N CYS A 171 -15.80 15.93 -3.23
CA CYS A 171 -15.35 16.93 -4.19
C CYS A 171 -16.53 17.39 -5.06
N GLU A 172 -16.64 18.69 -5.26
CA GLU A 172 -17.67 19.36 -6.06
C GLU A 172 -17.05 19.87 -7.37
N ASN A 173 -17.91 20.32 -8.29
CA ASN A 173 -17.52 20.97 -9.55
C ASN A 173 -16.51 20.16 -10.41
N GLY A 174 -16.53 18.82 -10.31
CA GLY A 174 -15.61 17.95 -11.06
C GLY A 174 -14.20 17.85 -10.46
N GLY A 175 -14.03 18.16 -9.18
CA GLY A 175 -12.77 17.96 -8.46
C GLY A 175 -12.35 16.49 -8.39
N LEU A 176 -11.06 16.23 -8.62
CA LEU A 176 -10.48 14.89 -8.54
C LEU A 176 -10.18 14.54 -7.08
N CYS A 177 -10.67 13.39 -6.62
CA CYS A 177 -10.46 12.94 -5.25
C CYS A 177 -9.19 12.11 -5.13
N ASN A 178 -8.37 12.37 -4.10
CA ASN A 178 -7.26 11.49 -3.78
C ASN A 178 -7.79 10.21 -3.09
N PRO A 179 -7.55 9.00 -3.64
CA PRO A 179 -8.12 7.76 -3.11
C PRO A 179 -7.51 7.35 -1.76
N VAL A 180 -6.36 7.91 -1.38
CA VAL A 180 -5.69 7.62 -0.09
C VAL A 180 -6.18 8.55 1.01
N THR A 181 -6.23 9.86 0.74
CA THR A 181 -6.47 10.91 1.76
C THR A 181 -7.84 11.57 1.68
N GLY A 182 -8.57 11.40 0.58
CA GLY A 182 -9.85 12.07 0.32
C GLY A 182 -9.75 13.55 -0.03
N THR A 183 -8.54 14.10 -0.20
CA THR A 183 -8.35 15.51 -0.55
C THR A 183 -8.72 15.78 -2.00
N CYS A 184 -9.37 16.91 -2.26
CA CYS A 184 -9.80 17.28 -3.60
C CYS A 184 -8.74 18.12 -4.34
N GLN A 185 -8.48 17.76 -5.59
CA GLN A 185 -7.73 18.57 -6.53
C GLN A 185 -8.70 19.30 -7.44
N CYS A 186 -8.77 20.62 -7.28
CA CYS A 186 -9.76 21.43 -7.97
C CYS A 186 -9.42 21.68 -9.43
N PRO A 187 -10.43 21.63 -10.32
CA PRO A 187 -10.25 22.04 -11.70
C PRO A 187 -10.04 23.56 -11.79
N PRO A 188 -9.52 24.07 -12.92
CA PRO A 188 -9.40 25.50 -13.13
C PRO A 188 -10.74 26.24 -12.94
N GLY A 189 -10.69 27.41 -12.31
CA GLY A 189 -11.89 28.20 -12.02
C GLY A 189 -12.57 27.92 -10.68
N TYR A 190 -12.06 26.95 -9.89
CA TYR A 190 -12.59 26.60 -8.57
C TYR A 190 -11.46 26.42 -7.53
N ILE A 191 -11.79 26.73 -6.29
CA ILE A 191 -10.95 26.61 -5.08
C ILE A 191 -11.81 26.13 -3.90
N GLY A 192 -11.19 25.99 -2.72
CA GLY A 192 -11.83 25.43 -1.53
C GLY A 192 -11.33 24.02 -1.25
N ARG A 193 -11.70 23.46 -0.09
CA ARG A 193 -11.27 22.11 0.31
C ARG A 193 -11.96 21.01 -0.50
N ARG A 194 -13.15 21.30 -1.02
CA ARG A 194 -13.96 20.43 -1.85
C ARG A 194 -14.18 21.02 -3.24
N CYS A 195 -13.52 22.12 -3.60
CA CYS A 195 -13.74 22.80 -4.86
C CYS A 195 -15.14 23.43 -4.97
N GLU A 196 -15.73 23.79 -3.83
CA GLU A 196 -17.07 24.40 -3.73
C GLU A 196 -17.08 25.86 -4.21
N ASP A 197 -15.95 26.55 -4.07
CA ASP A 197 -15.87 28.00 -4.29
C ASP A 197 -15.38 28.30 -5.71
N PRO A 198 -16.10 29.12 -6.50
CA PRO A 198 -15.55 29.62 -7.76
C PRO A 198 -14.41 30.61 -7.50
N CYS A 199 -13.54 30.84 -8.50
CA CYS A 199 -12.49 31.84 -8.36
C CYS A 199 -13.06 33.22 -8.00
N PRO A 200 -12.40 33.95 -7.08
CA PRO A 200 -12.81 35.29 -6.74
C PRO A 200 -12.70 36.22 -7.96
N PRO A 201 -13.56 37.24 -8.07
CA PRO A 201 -13.55 38.17 -9.19
C PRO A 201 -12.16 38.74 -9.45
N GLY A 202 -11.75 38.74 -10.73
CA GLY A 202 -10.43 39.22 -11.14
C GLY A 202 -9.31 38.16 -11.09
N THR A 203 -9.64 36.91 -10.77
CA THR A 203 -8.69 35.79 -10.86
C THR A 203 -9.23 34.62 -11.67
N PHE A 204 -8.33 33.80 -12.23
CA PHE A 204 -8.69 32.64 -13.04
C PHE A 204 -7.66 31.52 -12.99
N GLY A 205 -8.00 30.39 -13.61
CA GLY A 205 -7.10 29.25 -13.80
C GLY A 205 -7.04 28.30 -12.60
N LYS A 206 -6.04 27.42 -12.60
CA LYS A 206 -5.85 26.42 -11.53
C LYS A 206 -5.46 27.13 -10.22
N GLY A 207 -6.24 26.91 -9.16
CA GLY A 207 -6.01 27.55 -7.87
C GLY A 207 -6.22 29.06 -7.85
N CYS A 208 -6.84 29.65 -8.89
CA CYS A 208 -7.08 31.09 -9.02
C CYS A 208 -5.83 31.96 -8.85
N LEU A 209 -4.68 31.45 -9.28
CA LEU A 209 -3.39 32.12 -9.10
C LEU A 209 -3.13 33.20 -10.17
N GLN A 210 -3.86 33.15 -11.29
CA GLN A 210 -3.69 34.10 -12.39
C GLN A 210 -4.63 35.29 -12.23
N LYS A 211 -4.15 36.50 -12.53
CA LYS A 211 -4.94 37.74 -12.48
C LYS A 211 -5.52 38.08 -13.84
N CYS A 212 -6.80 38.43 -13.88
CA CYS A 212 -7.47 38.89 -15.07
C CYS A 212 -6.98 40.28 -15.48
N GLN A 213 -6.84 40.48 -16.79
CA GLN A 213 -6.42 41.76 -17.38
C GLN A 213 -7.58 42.54 -18.01
N CYS A 214 -8.80 42.06 -17.84
CA CYS A 214 -9.99 42.73 -18.36
C CYS A 214 -10.10 44.13 -17.77
N GLY A 215 -10.27 45.12 -18.64
CA GLY A 215 -10.62 46.48 -18.28
C GLY A 215 -12.01 46.55 -17.64
N THR A 216 -12.39 47.75 -17.22
CA THR A 216 -13.69 48.01 -16.58
C THR A 216 -14.88 47.68 -17.48
N GLY A 217 -14.67 47.47 -18.78
CA GLY A 217 -15.70 47.13 -19.74
C GLY A 217 -16.19 45.68 -19.72
N GLY A 218 -15.60 44.77 -18.95
CA GLY A 218 -15.92 43.33 -19.04
C GLY A 218 -15.79 42.54 -17.76
N SER A 219 -16.23 41.28 -17.80
CA SER A 219 -15.97 40.27 -16.78
C SER A 219 -14.99 39.22 -17.30
N CYS A 220 -14.31 38.53 -16.40
CA CYS A 220 -13.30 37.55 -16.74
C CYS A 220 -13.86 36.13 -16.58
N ASN A 221 -13.59 35.26 -17.54
CA ASN A 221 -13.87 33.84 -17.42
C ASN A 221 -12.94 33.22 -16.38
N LYS A 222 -13.52 32.69 -15.29
CA LYS A 222 -12.78 32.07 -14.18
C LYS A 222 -11.90 30.88 -14.60
N VAL A 223 -12.20 30.21 -15.71
CA VAL A 223 -11.46 29.05 -16.21
C VAL A 223 -10.31 29.51 -17.11
N THR A 224 -10.62 30.27 -18.16
CA THR A 224 -9.68 30.60 -19.26
C THR A 224 -8.99 31.95 -19.08
N GLY A 225 -9.58 32.88 -18.33
CA GLY A 225 -9.12 34.26 -18.20
C GLY A 225 -9.62 35.20 -19.30
N GLU A 226 -10.40 34.70 -20.25
CA GLU A 226 -10.93 35.48 -21.36
C GLU A 226 -11.93 36.54 -20.89
N CYS A 227 -11.91 37.70 -21.56
CA CYS A 227 -12.77 38.82 -21.20
C CYS A 227 -14.09 38.79 -21.98
N LEU A 228 -15.19 38.73 -21.23
CA LEU A 228 -16.55 38.91 -21.73
C LEU A 228 -16.93 40.38 -21.63
N CYS A 229 -16.96 41.07 -22.76
CA CYS A 229 -17.27 42.51 -22.78
C CYS A 229 -18.75 42.77 -22.56
N ARG A 230 -19.04 43.73 -21.68
CA ARG A 230 -20.39 44.28 -21.48
C ARG A 230 -20.80 45.09 -22.71
N GLU A 231 -22.09 45.36 -22.82
CA GLU A 231 -22.61 46.21 -23.90
C GLU A 231 -21.83 47.53 -23.98
N LYS A 232 -21.61 48.00 -25.21
CA LYS A 232 -20.81 49.19 -25.53
C LYS A 232 -19.30 49.07 -25.25
N PHE A 233 -18.77 47.89 -24.93
CA PHE A 233 -17.32 47.64 -24.83
C PHE A 233 -16.84 46.59 -25.83
N THR A 234 -15.61 46.74 -26.30
CA THR A 234 -14.95 45.83 -27.26
C THR A 234 -13.43 45.83 -27.04
N GLY A 235 -12.71 44.98 -27.77
CA GLY A 235 -11.28 44.70 -27.57
C GLY A 235 -11.07 43.39 -26.81
N THR A 236 -9.84 42.86 -26.85
CA THR A 236 -9.48 41.58 -26.20
C THR A 236 -9.58 41.66 -24.69
N PHE A 237 -9.40 42.85 -24.12
CA PHE A 237 -9.52 43.12 -22.69
C PHE A 237 -10.69 44.05 -22.38
N CYS A 238 -11.61 44.27 -23.32
CA CYS A 238 -12.75 45.19 -23.14
C CYS A 238 -12.33 46.62 -22.78
N GLU A 239 -11.18 47.05 -23.28
CA GLU A 239 -10.56 48.33 -22.98
C GLU A 239 -11.14 49.49 -23.82
N LYS A 240 -11.92 49.20 -24.86
CA LYS A 240 -12.47 50.19 -25.80
C LYS A 240 -13.98 50.34 -25.65
N SER A 241 -14.46 51.55 -25.33
CA SER A 241 -15.88 51.88 -25.38
C SER A 241 -16.31 52.29 -26.79
N CYS A 242 -17.50 51.87 -27.22
CA CYS A 242 -18.08 52.21 -28.52
C CYS A 242 -19.41 52.99 -28.34
N PRO A 243 -19.73 53.93 -29.24
CA PRO A 243 -20.90 54.80 -29.08
C PRO A 243 -22.25 54.12 -29.39
N ARG A 244 -22.25 53.01 -30.13
CA ARG A 244 -23.46 52.25 -30.49
C ARG A 244 -23.35 50.80 -29.99
N SER A 245 -24.45 50.25 -29.48
CA SER A 245 -24.57 48.83 -29.10
C SER A 245 -25.48 48.12 -30.13
N PRO A 246 -25.11 46.97 -30.69
CA PRO A 246 -23.85 46.24 -30.47
C PRO A 246 -22.64 47.03 -31.01
N CYS A 247 -21.47 46.88 -30.40
CA CYS A 247 -20.26 47.48 -30.96
C CYS A 247 -20.07 46.99 -32.40
N PRO A 248 -19.65 47.86 -33.34
CA PRO A 248 -19.34 47.44 -34.69
C PRO A 248 -18.32 46.29 -34.62
N LEU A 249 -18.65 45.12 -35.17
CA LEU A 249 -17.69 44.03 -35.29
C LEU A 249 -16.53 44.54 -36.14
N ARG A 250 -15.39 44.84 -35.51
CA ARG A 250 -14.14 45.04 -36.24
C ARG A 250 -13.65 43.67 -36.65
N CYS A 251 -13.62 43.39 -37.95
CA CYS A 251 -12.94 42.19 -38.42
C CYS A 251 -11.44 42.32 -38.08
N PRO A 252 -10.84 41.36 -37.36
CA PRO A 252 -9.43 41.39 -36.99
C PRO A 252 -8.51 40.94 -38.14
N CYS A 253 -8.84 41.32 -39.37
CA CYS A 253 -8.09 40.91 -40.56
C CYS A 253 -6.67 41.48 -40.51
N GLN A 254 -5.68 40.61 -40.69
CA GLN A 254 -4.27 40.94 -40.80
C GLN A 254 -3.85 40.90 -42.28
N ASN A 255 -2.59 41.28 -42.56
CA ASN A 255 -1.98 41.21 -43.90
C ASN A 255 -2.76 41.89 -45.03
N GLY A 256 -3.56 42.93 -44.71
CA GLY A 256 -4.37 43.64 -45.70
C GLY A 256 -5.71 42.99 -46.05
N GLY A 257 -6.18 42.01 -45.26
CA GLY A 257 -7.50 41.41 -45.44
C GLY A 257 -8.65 42.41 -45.32
N ILE A 258 -9.69 42.21 -46.14
CA ILE A 258 -10.85 43.10 -46.24
C ILE A 258 -12.00 42.51 -45.43
N CYS A 259 -12.57 43.31 -44.53
CA CYS A 259 -13.71 42.92 -43.72
C CYS A 259 -14.99 42.84 -44.57
N GLN A 260 -15.57 41.65 -44.71
CA GLN A 260 -16.84 41.46 -45.43
C GLN A 260 -18.08 41.60 -44.53
N GLY A 261 -17.87 41.95 -43.25
CA GLY A 261 -18.91 42.03 -42.22
C GLY A 261 -19.04 40.74 -41.40
N LYS A 262 -19.69 40.83 -40.23
CA LYS A 262 -19.86 39.72 -39.26
C LYS A 262 -18.55 39.05 -38.78
N GLY A 263 -17.41 39.74 -38.89
CA GLY A 263 -16.11 39.21 -38.49
C GLY A 263 -15.39 38.35 -39.54
N ILE A 264 -15.97 38.22 -40.74
CA ILE A 264 -15.38 37.42 -41.82
C ILE A 264 -14.36 38.27 -42.60
N CYS A 265 -13.16 37.74 -42.76
CA CYS A 265 -12.07 38.36 -43.52
C CYS A 265 -11.96 37.74 -44.92
N ALA A 266 -11.94 38.59 -45.95
CA ALA A 266 -11.48 38.22 -47.27
C ALA A 266 -9.97 38.42 -47.34
N CYS A 267 -9.24 37.32 -47.50
CA CYS A 267 -7.79 37.35 -47.52
C CYS A 267 -7.24 37.71 -48.90
N PRO A 268 -6.19 38.55 -48.95
CA PRO A 268 -5.52 38.86 -50.20
C PRO A 268 -4.81 37.62 -50.75
N PRO A 269 -4.36 37.65 -52.03
CA PRO A 269 -3.63 36.55 -52.63
C PRO A 269 -2.46 36.08 -51.76
N GLY A 270 -2.29 34.77 -51.64
CA GLY A 270 -1.21 34.16 -50.84
C GLY A 270 -1.54 33.92 -49.37
N TRP A 271 -2.69 34.40 -48.89
CA TRP A 271 -3.12 34.28 -47.49
C TRP A 271 -4.49 33.61 -47.35
N THR A 272 -4.69 32.94 -46.22
CA THR A 272 -5.94 32.29 -45.81
C THR A 272 -6.07 32.27 -44.27
N GLY A 273 -7.14 31.64 -43.78
CA GLY A 273 -7.49 31.58 -42.35
C GLY A 273 -8.45 32.69 -41.92
N GLU A 274 -9.03 32.57 -40.71
CA GLU A 274 -10.10 33.46 -40.23
C GLU A 274 -9.70 34.93 -40.15
N VAL A 275 -8.40 35.19 -39.93
CA VAL A 275 -7.82 36.54 -39.80
C VAL A 275 -6.72 36.82 -40.82
N CYS A 276 -6.58 35.97 -41.86
CA CYS A 276 -5.57 36.13 -42.92
C CYS A 276 -4.11 36.08 -42.45
N THR A 277 -3.81 35.28 -41.42
CA THR A 277 -2.45 35.09 -40.88
C THR A 277 -1.75 33.84 -41.42
N GLU A 278 -2.46 32.97 -42.12
CA GLU A 278 -1.91 31.72 -42.65
C GLU A 278 -1.54 31.88 -44.12
N ARG A 279 -0.37 31.36 -44.54
CA ARG A 279 0.02 31.34 -45.96
C ARG A 279 -0.64 30.17 -46.68
N CYS A 280 -0.85 30.30 -47.99
CA CYS A 280 -1.37 29.18 -48.78
C CYS A 280 -0.53 27.92 -48.61
N ALA A 281 -1.20 26.79 -48.39
CA ALA A 281 -0.58 25.49 -48.43
C ALA A 281 0.04 25.22 -49.81
N GLU A 282 1.06 24.36 -49.86
CA GLU A 282 1.69 23.97 -51.13
C GLU A 282 0.64 23.47 -52.13
N GLY A 283 0.76 23.92 -53.38
CA GLY A 283 -0.21 23.60 -54.43
C GLY A 283 -1.50 24.43 -54.39
N ARG A 284 -1.60 25.50 -53.58
CA ARG A 284 -2.71 26.47 -53.65
C ARG A 284 -2.22 27.90 -53.80
N PHE A 285 -3.05 28.74 -54.43
CA PHE A 285 -2.72 30.14 -54.65
C PHE A 285 -3.97 31.04 -54.76
N GLY A 286 -3.73 32.35 -54.81
CA GLY A 286 -4.77 33.37 -55.01
C GLY A 286 -5.48 33.78 -53.72
N PRO A 287 -6.53 34.62 -53.80
CA PRO A 287 -7.23 35.13 -52.63
C PRO A 287 -7.92 34.00 -51.88
N ASN A 288 -7.78 33.97 -50.55
CA ASN A 288 -8.21 32.87 -49.68
C ASN A 288 -7.65 31.48 -50.09
N CYS A 289 -6.60 31.43 -50.93
CA CYS A 289 -6.02 30.20 -51.50
C CYS A 289 -7.06 29.33 -52.23
N ALA A 290 -8.03 29.97 -52.87
CA ALA A 290 -9.16 29.30 -53.52
C ALA A 290 -8.77 28.48 -54.76
N HIS A 291 -7.59 28.73 -55.34
CA HIS A 291 -7.14 28.09 -56.57
C HIS A 291 -6.06 27.05 -56.31
N GLU A 292 -6.06 25.99 -57.11
CA GLU A 292 -5.06 24.92 -57.08
C GLU A 292 -3.97 25.17 -58.12
N CYS A 293 -2.73 24.88 -57.74
CA CYS A 293 -1.53 25.11 -58.52
C CYS A 293 -0.85 23.78 -58.83
N VAL A 294 -0.85 23.41 -60.11
CA VAL A 294 -0.28 22.14 -60.57
C VAL A 294 1.04 22.42 -61.27
N CYS A 295 2.15 22.27 -60.52
CA CYS A 295 3.50 22.40 -61.05
C CYS A 295 4.11 21.02 -61.33
N HIS A 296 4.75 20.87 -62.49
CA HIS A 296 5.41 19.62 -62.87
C HIS A 296 6.86 19.58 -62.36
N ASN A 297 7.45 18.38 -62.34
CA ASN A 297 8.86 18.15 -61.98
C ASN A 297 9.28 18.79 -60.64
N ARG A 298 8.39 18.77 -59.63
CA ARG A 298 8.60 19.39 -58.31
C ARG A 298 8.85 20.91 -58.37
N GLY A 299 8.28 21.59 -59.36
CA GLY A 299 8.25 23.06 -59.40
C GLY A 299 7.54 23.65 -58.18
N HIS A 300 8.02 24.79 -57.69
CA HIS A 300 7.46 25.47 -56.54
C HIS A 300 6.39 26.46 -56.98
N CYS A 301 5.18 26.36 -56.42
CA CYS A 301 4.11 27.29 -56.74
C CYS A 301 4.25 28.61 -55.99
N ASN A 302 4.14 29.74 -56.69
CA ASN A 302 3.97 31.04 -56.05
C ASN A 302 2.54 31.15 -55.46
N PRO A 303 2.40 31.33 -54.13
CA PRO A 303 1.08 31.35 -53.47
C PRO A 303 0.24 32.59 -53.80
N GLU A 304 0.83 33.67 -54.30
CA GLU A 304 0.09 34.87 -54.69
C GLU A 304 -0.43 34.78 -56.13
N THR A 305 0.42 34.33 -57.05
CA THR A 305 0.16 34.41 -58.50
C THR A 305 -0.18 33.06 -59.15
N GLY A 306 0.15 31.94 -58.51
CA GLY A 306 0.01 30.60 -59.07
C GLY A 306 1.07 30.22 -60.10
N HIS A 307 2.09 31.05 -60.28
CA HIS A 307 3.17 30.76 -61.22
C HIS A 307 4.10 29.69 -60.66
N CYS A 308 4.42 28.69 -61.49
CA CYS A 308 5.34 27.62 -61.15
C CYS A 308 6.78 28.06 -61.41
N GLN A 309 7.57 28.14 -60.34
CA GLN A 309 9.01 28.28 -60.45
C GLN A 309 9.64 26.90 -60.65
N CYS A 310 10.32 26.71 -61.78
CA CYS A 310 10.99 25.45 -62.09
C CYS A 310 12.07 25.13 -61.05
N ALA A 311 12.19 23.86 -60.67
CA ALA A 311 13.33 23.36 -59.92
C ALA A 311 14.61 23.47 -60.78
N GLU A 312 15.79 23.43 -60.13
CA GLU A 312 17.07 23.52 -60.83
C GLU A 312 17.19 22.49 -61.97
N GLY A 313 17.61 22.96 -63.16
CA GLY A 313 17.76 22.12 -64.36
C GLY A 313 16.52 21.98 -65.23
N PHE A 314 15.39 22.59 -64.87
CA PHE A 314 14.15 22.58 -65.65
C PHE A 314 13.78 23.99 -66.14
N THR A 315 13.19 24.07 -67.34
CA THR A 315 12.68 25.33 -67.93
C THR A 315 11.29 25.11 -68.49
N GLY A 316 10.36 26.02 -68.23
CA GLY A 316 8.99 25.94 -68.73
C GLY A 316 8.06 26.88 -67.97
N ASN A 317 6.78 26.88 -68.37
CA ASN A 317 5.75 27.72 -67.76
C ASN A 317 4.82 26.94 -66.80
N ARG A 318 5.08 25.64 -66.56
CA ARG A 318 4.31 24.75 -65.68
C ARG A 318 5.21 23.65 -65.12
#